data_AF-A0A0T5NQ85-F1
#
_entry.id   AF-A0A0T5NQ85-F1
#
_cell.length_a   1.000
_cell.length_b   1.000
_cell.length_c   1.000
_cell.angle_alpha   90.00
_cell.angle_beta   90.00
_cell.angle_gamma   90.00
#
_symmetry.space_group_name_H-M   'P 1'
#
loop_
_entity.id
_entity.type
_entity.pdbx_description
1 polymer ?
#
loop_
_entity_poly.entity_id
_entity_poly.type
_entity_poly.pdbx_seq_one_letter_code
_entity_poly.pdbx_strand_id
1 'polypeptide(L)'
;MVLLVLTSVYSSQIFKLGLPFENGVEPGASFLPIVLSAIMYVGALRILLVELRRGRAETADARPQSDTVPAVTVLGPLVVIAATALFAYGLERVGYFVAAGAYTFVVALYFNFEDSGRPVYALVLSAITALAVTLFGWAFFVWLFELTLPGWNL
;
A
#
# COMPACT_ATOMS: atom_id res chain seq x y z
N MET A 1 -4.99 13.61 -13.96
CA MET A 1 -5.77 13.09 -15.10
C MET A 1 -5.07 11.95 -15.84
N VAL A 2 -3.76 12.04 -16.14
CA VAL A 2 -3.01 10.93 -16.78
C VAL A 2 -3.15 9.60 -16.03
N LEU A 3 -3.02 9.60 -14.69
CA LEU A 3 -3.23 8.40 -13.87
C LEU A 3 -4.62 7.77 -14.05
N LEU A 4 -5.69 8.57 -14.11
CA LEU A 4 -7.05 8.07 -14.35
C LEU A 4 -7.19 7.40 -15.72
N VAL A 5 -6.58 7.99 -16.74
CA VAL A 5 -6.58 7.44 -18.11
C VAL A 5 -5.85 6.10 -18.12
N LEU A 6 -4.65 6.05 -17.54
CA LEU A 6 -3.86 4.81 -17.45
C LEU A 6 -4.58 3.72 -16.66
N THR A 7 -5.16 4.05 -15.50
CA THR A 7 -5.97 3.11 -14.71
C THR A 7 -7.18 2.61 -15.49
N SER A 8 -7.81 3.45 -16.31
CA SER A 8 -8.95 3.05 -17.13
C SER A 8 -8.56 2.12 -18.27
N VAL A 9 -7.42 2.38 -18.93
CA VAL A 9 -6.84 1.47 -19.93
C VAL A 9 -6.48 0.13 -19.29
N TYR A 10 -5.85 0.14 -18.12
CA TYR A 10 -5.53 -1.07 -17.36
C TYR A 10 -6.80 -1.85 -16.95
N SER A 11 -7.79 -1.16 -16.40
CA SER A 11 -9.07 -1.75 -15.97
C SER A 11 -9.85 -2.38 -17.11
N SER A 12 -9.81 -1.79 -18.32
CA SER A 12 -10.45 -2.38 -19.51
C SER A 12 -9.91 -3.77 -19.88
N GLN A 13 -8.70 -4.12 -19.44
CA GLN A 13 -8.09 -5.42 -19.71
C GLN A 13 -8.54 -6.49 -18.71
N ILE A 14 -9.09 -6.10 -17.55
CA ILE A 14 -9.54 -7.01 -16.49
C ILE A 14 -10.60 -7.99 -17.01
N PHE A 15 -11.49 -7.54 -17.88
CA PHE A 15 -12.53 -8.39 -18.48
C PHE A 15 -11.95 -9.56 -19.29
N LYS A 16 -10.67 -9.48 -19.70
CA LYS A 16 -9.98 -10.57 -20.41
C LYS A 16 -9.34 -11.60 -19.47
N LEU A 17 -9.24 -11.30 -18.17
CA LEU A 17 -8.54 -12.14 -17.18
C LEU A 17 -9.48 -13.13 -16.45
N GLY A 18 -10.77 -13.20 -16.82
CA GLY A 18 -11.74 -14.11 -16.19
C GLY A 18 -12.28 -13.61 -14.85
N LEU A 19 -13.14 -14.41 -14.21
CA LEU A 19 -13.73 -14.07 -12.90
C LEU A 19 -12.66 -14.11 -11.80
N PRO A 20 -12.70 -13.20 -10.82
CA PRO A 20 -11.68 -13.13 -9.77
C PRO A 20 -11.67 -14.35 -8.84
N PHE A 21 -12.74 -15.15 -8.83
CA PHE A 21 -12.87 -16.38 -8.04
C PHE A 21 -13.58 -17.44 -8.88
N GLU A 22 -12.85 -18.04 -9.82
CA GLU A 22 -13.42 -19.06 -10.71
C GLU A 22 -13.53 -20.44 -10.01
N ASN A 23 -12.66 -20.71 -9.03
CA ASN A 23 -12.60 -21.97 -8.26
C ASN A 23 -13.00 -21.81 -6.77
N GLY A 24 -13.66 -20.70 -6.41
CA GLY A 24 -14.31 -20.51 -5.10
C GLY A 24 -13.44 -20.06 -3.93
N VAL A 25 -12.13 -20.36 -3.88
CA VAL A 25 -11.27 -20.02 -2.74
C VAL A 25 -10.00 -19.24 -3.12
N GLU A 26 -9.34 -19.61 -4.22
CA GLU A 26 -8.09 -18.95 -4.64
C GLU A 26 -8.35 -17.68 -5.47
N PRO A 27 -7.66 -16.55 -5.16
CA PRO A 27 -7.76 -15.34 -5.96
C PRO A 27 -7.19 -15.58 -7.37
N GLY A 28 -8.05 -15.48 -8.38
CA GLY A 28 -7.69 -15.58 -9.78
C GLY A 28 -6.88 -14.36 -10.28
N ALA A 29 -6.34 -14.46 -11.49
CA ALA A 29 -5.44 -13.45 -12.06
C ALA A 29 -6.07 -12.04 -12.15
N SER A 30 -7.39 -11.94 -12.21
CA SER A 30 -8.11 -10.65 -12.24
C SER A 30 -8.30 -9.99 -10.85
N PHE A 31 -8.10 -10.71 -9.74
CA PHE A 31 -8.38 -10.21 -8.39
C PHE A 31 -7.53 -8.98 -8.02
N LEU A 32 -6.20 -9.08 -8.10
CA LEU A 32 -5.29 -7.96 -7.79
C LEU A 32 -5.51 -6.75 -8.70
N PRO A 33 -5.64 -6.90 -10.05
CA PRO A 33 -5.98 -5.80 -10.94
C PRO A 33 -7.28 -5.07 -10.56
N ILE A 34 -8.33 -5.81 -10.14
CA ILE A 34 -9.61 -5.23 -9.71
C ILE A 34 -9.42 -4.40 -8.45
N VAL A 35 -8.78 -4.96 -7.42
CA VAL A 35 -8.53 -4.26 -6.14
C VAL A 35 -7.70 -3.00 -6.37
N LEU A 36 -6.64 -3.10 -7.17
CA LEU A 36 -5.78 -1.96 -7.51
C LEU A 36 -6.56 -0.86 -8.23
N SER A 37 -7.37 -1.24 -9.22
CA SER A 37 -8.20 -0.30 -9.99
C SER A 37 -9.23 0.39 -9.10
N ALA A 38 -9.87 -0.35 -8.18
CA ALA A 38 -10.82 0.20 -7.21
C ALA A 38 -10.17 1.25 -6.30
N ILE A 39 -9.00 0.93 -5.72
CA ILE A 39 -8.24 1.87 -4.88
C ILE A 39 -7.87 3.12 -5.67
N MET A 40 -7.40 2.96 -6.91
CA MET A 40 -7.04 4.08 -7.79
C MET A 40 -8.25 4.96 -8.13
N TYR A 41 -9.42 4.38 -8.44
CA TYR A 41 -10.63 5.14 -8.67
C TYR A 41 -11.11 5.88 -7.43
N VAL A 42 -11.08 5.24 -6.25
CA VAL A 42 -11.43 5.90 -4.98
C VAL A 42 -10.48 7.07 -4.69
N GLY A 43 -9.17 6.87 -4.85
CA GLY A 43 -8.17 7.92 -4.68
C GLY A 43 -8.39 9.09 -5.64
N ALA A 44 -8.62 8.79 -6.92
CA ALA A 44 -8.90 9.80 -7.93
C ALA A 44 -10.22 10.55 -7.68
N LEU A 45 -11.27 9.85 -7.24
CA LEU A 45 -12.54 10.45 -6.87
C LEU A 45 -12.38 11.38 -5.66
N ARG A 46 -11.61 10.97 -4.65
CA ARG A 46 -11.29 11.83 -3.50
C ARG A 46 -10.59 13.10 -3.94
N ILE A 47 -9.57 12.99 -4.79
CA ILE A 47 -8.84 14.15 -5.33
C ILE A 47 -9.81 15.06 -6.10
N LEU A 48 -10.65 14.49 -6.96
CA LEU A 48 -11.64 15.25 -7.71
C LEU A 48 -12.64 15.97 -6.79
N LEU A 49 -13.12 15.31 -5.73
CA LEU A 49 -14.04 15.91 -4.75
C LEU A 49 -13.37 17.02 -3.94
N VAL A 50 -12.09 16.86 -3.57
CA VAL A 50 -11.32 17.91 -2.88
C VAL A 50 -11.14 19.12 -3.79
N GLU A 51 -10.76 18.89 -5.05
CA GLU A 51 -10.55 19.95 -6.05
C GLU A 51 -11.85 20.70 -6.36
N LEU A 52 -12.96 19.95 -6.52
CA LEU A 52 -14.28 20.52 -6.79
C LEU A 52 -14.82 21.32 -5.59
N ARG A 53 -14.56 20.86 -4.36
CA ARG A 53 -14.94 21.56 -3.12
C ARG A 53 -14.07 22.78 -2.84
N ARG A 54 -12.82 22.80 -3.33
CA ARG A 54 -11.90 23.95 -3.23
C ARG A 54 -12.18 25.07 -4.23
N GLY A 55 -13.18 24.91 -5.10
CA GLY A 55 -13.80 25.96 -5.90
C GLY A 55 -12.96 27.21 -6.14
N ARG A 56 -12.06 27.19 -7.13
CA ARG A 56 -11.36 28.37 -7.70
C ARG A 56 -10.79 29.37 -6.67
N ALA A 57 -10.46 28.93 -5.46
CA ALA A 57 -9.69 29.69 -4.50
C ALA A 57 -8.36 28.95 -4.32
N GLU A 58 -7.32 29.55 -4.88
CA GLU A 58 -5.90 29.20 -4.71
C GLU A 58 -5.45 27.84 -5.30
N THR A 59 -4.98 27.92 -6.54
CA THR A 59 -4.15 26.90 -7.21
C THR A 59 -2.72 26.82 -6.62
N ALA A 60 -2.53 27.09 -5.34
CA ALA A 60 -1.24 26.99 -4.68
C ALA A 60 -1.43 26.43 -3.26
N ASP A 61 -0.54 25.53 -2.87
CA ASP A 61 -0.40 25.00 -1.51
C ASP A 61 -1.51 24.07 -0.99
N ALA A 62 -1.49 22.85 -1.53
CA ALA A 62 -1.65 21.67 -0.69
C ALA A 62 -0.85 20.50 -1.24
N ARG A 63 0.47 20.66 -1.29
CA ARG A 63 1.30 19.50 -0.92
C ARG A 63 1.03 19.28 0.56
N PRO A 64 0.79 18.06 1.06
CA PRO A 64 1.04 17.78 2.46
C PRO A 64 2.54 17.97 2.65
N GLN A 65 2.93 19.22 2.89
CA GLN A 65 4.28 19.58 3.24
C GLN A 65 4.37 19.25 4.72
N SER A 66 5.08 18.16 5.03
CA SER A 66 5.62 17.96 6.38
C SER A 66 6.34 19.25 6.74
N ASP A 67 5.91 19.90 7.83
CA ASP A 67 6.40 21.22 8.25
C ASP A 67 7.89 21.23 8.60
N THR A 68 8.58 20.07 8.57
CA THR A 68 9.96 19.95 9.04
C THR A 68 11.00 19.69 7.94
N VAL A 69 10.67 19.14 6.76
CA VAL A 69 11.68 18.97 5.66
C VAL A 69 11.08 19.08 4.23
N PRO A 70 11.62 19.93 3.33
CA PRO A 70 11.16 20.09 1.94
C PRO A 70 11.39 18.88 0.99
N ALA A 71 11.84 17.73 1.49
CA ALA A 71 12.41 16.63 0.69
C ALA A 71 11.45 15.45 0.42
N VAL A 72 10.17 15.58 0.78
CA VAL A 72 9.14 14.54 0.60
C VAL A 72 8.77 14.30 -0.87
N THR A 73 9.17 15.16 -1.81
CA THR A 73 8.69 15.06 -3.19
C THR A 73 9.28 13.91 -4.00
N VAL A 74 10.44 13.34 -3.61
CA VAL A 74 11.13 12.29 -4.39
C VAL A 74 11.69 11.17 -3.52
N LEU A 75 12.26 11.50 -2.35
CA LEU A 75 12.96 10.51 -1.53
C LEU A 75 12.00 9.51 -0.86
N GLY A 76 10.86 9.98 -0.36
CA GLY A 76 9.83 9.13 0.24
C GLY A 76 9.33 8.03 -0.72
N PRO A 77 8.88 8.38 -1.94
CA PRO A 77 8.51 7.40 -2.96
C PRO A 77 9.64 6.40 -3.27
N LEU A 78 10.89 6.87 -3.36
CA LEU A 78 12.05 6.01 -3.66
C LEU A 78 12.31 5.01 -2.54
N VAL A 79 12.20 5.42 -1.27
CA VAL A 79 12.31 4.54 -0.10
C VAL A 79 11.22 3.47 -0.12
N VAL A 80 9.98 3.85 -0.43
CA VAL A 80 8.86 2.89 -0.51
C VAL A 80 9.06 1.90 -1.66
N ILE A 81 9.52 2.36 -2.83
CA ILE A 81 9.84 1.47 -3.96
C ILE A 81 10.95 0.49 -3.58
N ALA A 82 12.04 0.97 -2.99
CA ALA A 82 13.14 0.11 -2.55
C ALA A 82 12.70 -0.89 -1.48
N ALA A 83 11.93 -0.46 -0.48
CA ALA A 83 11.37 -1.32 0.55
C ALA A 83 10.45 -2.39 -0.05
N THR A 84 9.64 -2.04 -1.06
CA THR A 84 8.73 -2.97 -1.75
C THR A 84 9.51 -4.01 -2.55
N ALA A 85 10.57 -3.60 -3.24
CA ALA A 85 11.45 -4.52 -3.96
C ALA A 85 12.17 -5.49 -3.00
N LEU A 86 12.64 -4.96 -1.85
CA LEU A 86 13.27 -5.77 -0.81
C LEU A 86 12.29 -6.77 -0.18
N PHE A 87 11.03 -6.34 0.04
CA PHE A 87 9.97 -7.21 0.51
C PHE A 87 9.71 -8.36 -0.46
N ALA A 88 9.51 -8.06 -1.74
CA ALA A 88 9.26 -9.08 -2.76
C ALA A 88 10.40 -10.11 -2.84
N TYR A 89 11.65 -9.65 -2.77
CA TYR A 89 12.82 -10.52 -2.75
C TYR A 89 12.97 -11.33 -1.45
N GLY A 90 12.63 -10.73 -0.31
CA GLY A 90 12.75 -11.35 1.01
C GLY A 90 11.64 -12.33 1.33
N LEU A 91 10.47 -12.19 0.70
CA LEU A 91 9.27 -12.96 1.01
C LEU A 91 9.50 -14.48 0.88
N GLU A 92 10.11 -14.92 -0.21
CA GLU A 92 10.40 -16.35 -0.45
C GLU A 92 11.52 -16.90 0.44
N ARG A 93 12.42 -16.04 0.93
CA ARG A 93 13.64 -16.46 1.63
C ARG A 93 13.50 -16.52 3.14
N VAL A 94 12.83 -15.53 3.71
CA VAL A 94 12.76 -15.33 5.17
C VAL A 94 11.34 -15.59 5.69
N GLY A 95 10.37 -15.75 4.79
CA GLY A 95 8.99 -16.03 5.10
C GLY A 95 8.15 -14.79 5.38
N TYR A 96 6.83 -14.96 5.34
CA TYR A 96 5.85 -13.89 5.40
C TYR A 96 5.99 -13.01 6.64
N PHE A 97 6.04 -13.60 7.83
CA PHE A 97 6.07 -12.84 9.09
C PHE A 97 7.28 -11.91 9.19
N VAL A 98 8.44 -12.39 8.78
CA VAL A 98 9.68 -11.61 8.85
C VAL A 98 9.69 -10.55 7.74
N ALA A 99 9.35 -10.93 6.51
CA ALA A 99 9.35 -10.01 5.37
C ALA A 99 8.29 -8.90 5.53
N ALA A 100 7.03 -9.27 5.81
CA ALA A 100 5.94 -8.33 5.99
C ALA A 100 6.15 -7.49 7.25
N GLY A 101 6.57 -8.10 8.36
CA GLY A 101 6.88 -7.38 9.59
C GLY A 101 7.97 -6.32 9.39
N ALA A 102 9.10 -6.71 8.80
CA ALA A 102 10.21 -5.79 8.53
C ALA A 102 9.82 -4.68 7.54
N TYR A 103 9.14 -5.03 6.45
CA TYR A 103 8.66 -4.05 5.47
C TYR A 103 7.74 -3.02 6.11
N THR A 104 6.71 -3.48 6.81
CA THR A 104 5.73 -2.58 7.42
C THR A 104 6.35 -1.75 8.53
N PHE A 105 7.29 -2.33 9.29
CA PHE A 105 8.04 -1.61 10.31
C PHE A 105 8.89 -0.49 9.72
N VAL A 106 9.65 -0.75 8.66
CA VAL A 106 10.50 0.25 8.00
C VAL A 106 9.66 1.39 7.43
N VAL A 107 8.56 1.07 6.75
CA VAL A 107 7.65 2.07 6.18
C VAL A 107 6.97 2.89 7.28
N ALA A 108 6.42 2.23 8.31
CA ALA A 108 5.80 2.92 9.43
C ALA A 108 6.82 3.78 10.20
N LEU A 109 8.04 3.28 10.41
CA LEU A 109 9.11 4.02 11.08
C LEU A 109 9.49 5.27 10.31
N TYR A 110 9.63 5.16 8.99
CA TYR A 110 9.93 6.30 8.13
C TYR A 110 8.86 7.40 8.26
N PHE A 111 7.58 7.04 8.20
CA PHE A 111 6.49 8.02 8.30
C PHE A 111 6.24 8.54 9.72
N ASN A 112 6.29 7.68 10.75
CA ASN A 112 6.06 8.08 12.13
C ASN A 112 7.21 8.91 12.71
N PHE A 113 8.45 8.64 12.27
CA PHE A 113 9.60 9.45 12.63
C PHE A 113 9.52 10.85 12.02
N GLU A 114 9.06 10.92 10.76
CA GLU A 114 8.80 12.18 10.06
C GLU A 114 7.71 13.03 10.76
N ASP A 115 6.60 12.40 11.18
CA ASP A 115 5.45 13.10 11.76
C ASP A 115 5.70 13.61 13.19
N SER A 116 6.37 12.80 14.03
CA SER A 116 6.51 13.09 15.46
C SER A 116 7.87 13.68 15.86
N GLY A 117 8.92 13.55 15.04
CA GLY A 117 10.29 13.97 15.36
C GLY A 117 10.93 13.30 16.59
N ARG A 118 10.23 12.37 17.25
CA ARG A 118 10.61 11.70 18.49
C ARG A 118 10.95 10.23 18.21
N PRO A 119 12.25 9.83 18.27
CA PRO A 119 12.70 8.51 17.83
C PRO A 119 12.04 7.36 18.60
N VAL A 120 11.88 7.51 19.92
CA VAL A 120 11.33 6.45 20.78
C VAL A 120 9.83 6.24 20.53
N TYR A 121 9.07 7.34 20.38
CA TYR A 121 7.64 7.26 20.10
C TYR A 121 7.37 6.67 18.72
N ALA A 122 8.12 7.14 17.71
CA ALA A 122 8.03 6.62 16.36
C ALA A 122 8.37 5.13 16.30
N LEU A 123 9.38 4.68 17.03
CA LEU A 123 9.79 3.27 17.06
C LEU A 123 8.71 2.38 17.68
N VAL A 124 8.14 2.78 18.82
CA VAL A 124 7.07 2.01 19.48
C VAL A 124 5.82 1.97 18.62
N LEU A 125 5.38 3.11 18.09
CA LEU A 125 4.18 3.19 17.25
C LEU A 125 4.35 2.31 16.01
N SER A 126 5.51 2.37 15.36
CA SER A 126 5.82 1.58 14.16
C SER A 126 5.90 0.09 14.44
N ALA A 127 6.42 -0.32 15.61
CA ALA A 127 6.40 -1.71 16.03
C ALA A 127 4.95 -2.23 16.19
N ILE A 128 4.09 -1.44 16.84
CA ILE A 128 2.67 -1.78 17.01
C ILE A 128 1.96 -1.85 15.64
N THR A 129 2.18 -0.86 14.77
CA THR A 129 1.60 -0.84 13.42
C THR A 129 2.06 -2.04 12.61
N ALA A 130 3.36 -2.36 12.62
CA ALA A 130 3.91 -3.49 11.88
C ALA A 130 3.32 -4.82 12.36
N LEU A 131 3.21 -5.00 13.67
CA LEU A 131 2.63 -6.21 14.27
C LEU A 131 1.15 -6.33 13.88
N ALA A 132 0.37 -5.26 14.02
CA ALA A 132 -1.06 -5.26 13.67
C ALA A 132 -1.30 -5.55 12.19
N VAL A 133 -0.55 -4.89 11.29
CA VAL A 133 -0.69 -5.10 9.83
C VAL A 133 -0.24 -6.50 9.42
N THR A 134 0.85 -7.01 10.00
CA THR A 134 1.35 -8.35 9.69
C THR A 134 0.36 -9.43 10.14
N LEU A 135 -0.19 -9.31 11.35
CA LEU A 135 -1.21 -10.25 11.84
C LEU A 135 -2.50 -10.16 11.05
N PHE A 136 -2.95 -8.94 10.73
CA PHE A 136 -4.16 -8.75 9.93
C PHE A 136 -3.99 -9.32 8.52
N GLY A 137 -2.84 -9.07 7.88
CA GLY A 137 -2.53 -9.63 6.58
C GLY A 137 -2.44 -11.16 6.62
N TRP A 138 -1.83 -11.73 7.65
CA TRP A 138 -1.84 -13.19 7.86
C TRP A 138 -3.26 -13.73 8.00
N ALA A 139 -4.09 -13.13 8.86
CA ALA A 139 -5.47 -13.56 9.07
C ALA A 139 -6.28 -13.41 7.77
N PHE A 140 -6.04 -12.35 7.00
CA PHE A 140 -6.67 -12.15 5.70
C PHE A 140 -6.31 -13.27 4.72
N PHE A 141 -5.03 -13.63 4.58
CA PHE A 141 -4.64 -14.70 3.65
C PHE A 141 -5.05 -16.09 4.12
N VAL A 142 -4.93 -16.40 5.41
CA VAL A 142 -5.26 -17.72 5.95
C VAL A 142 -6.75 -17.92 6.14
N TRP A 143 -7.48 -16.95 6.68
CA TRP A 143 -8.91 -17.13 6.98
C TRP A 143 -9.82 -16.77 5.81
N LEU A 144 -9.45 -15.82 4.95
CA LEU A 144 -10.29 -15.45 3.82
C LEU A 144 -10.02 -16.31 2.58
N PHE A 145 -8.77 -16.73 2.38
CA PHE A 145 -8.34 -17.46 1.18
C PHE A 145 -7.77 -18.84 1.45
N GLU A 146 -7.70 -19.29 2.71
CA GLU A 146 -7.15 -20.61 3.08
C GLU A 146 -5.74 -20.89 2.49
N LEU A 147 -4.96 -19.83 2.24
CA LEU A 147 -3.65 -19.92 1.60
C LEU A 147 -2.54 -20.22 2.60
N THR A 148 -1.59 -21.07 2.19
CA THR A 148 -0.33 -21.27 2.92
C THR A 148 0.69 -20.21 2.51
N LEU A 149 1.30 -19.55 3.48
CA LEU A 149 2.26 -18.46 3.25
C LEU A 149 3.71 -18.99 3.27
N PRO A 150 4.64 -18.41 2.48
CA PRO A 150 6.04 -18.79 2.51
C PRO A 150 6.64 -18.70 3.92
N GLY A 151 7.37 -19.74 4.32
CA GLY A 151 7.95 -19.87 5.67
C GLY A 151 6.96 -20.36 6.75
N TRP A 152 5.69 -20.61 6.39
CA TRP A 152 4.69 -21.22 7.25
C TRP A 152 4.44 -22.67 6.81
N ASN A 153 5.37 -23.57 7.16
CA ASN A 153 5.18 -25.02 7.03
C ASN A 153 4.83 -25.57 8.42
N LEU A 154 3.54 -25.82 8.65
CA LEU A 154 3.04 -26.70 9.71
C LEU A 154 2.25 -27.83 9.05
#